data_AF-A0A4Y2FLP7-F1
#
_entry.id   AF-A0A4Y2FLP7-F1
#
_cell.length_a   1.000
_cell.length_b   1.000
_cell.length_c   1.000
_cell.angle_alpha   90.00
_cell.angle_beta   90.00
_cell.angle_gamma   90.00
#
_symmetry.space_group_name_H-M   'P 1'
#
loop_
_entity.id
_entity.type
_entity.pdbx_description
1 polymer ?
#
loop_
_entity_poly.entity_id
_entity_poly.type
_entity_poly.pdbx_seq_one_letter_code
_entity_poly.pdbx_strand_id
1 'polypeptide(L)'
;MQAKKSIEAIKVLGSNVLQEDESSRLCTGKKDTVTLKKCKLQKILLNDPLENLHKKFLHHYPQCKIRFSVSCKLRPFWVLIPKARDRDTCLCITNENMELIVAALKQKEINKENTQDEVYKALSCEGAYFRENCLIKSCNDCQ
;
A
#
# COMPACT_ATOMS: atom_id res chain seq x y z
N MET A 1 27.81 -24.90 -21.28
CA MET A 1 26.63 -25.49 -20.59
C MET A 1 26.63 -25.24 -19.08
N GLN A 2 27.78 -25.15 -18.42
CA GLN A 2 27.94 -24.97 -16.97
C GLN A 2 27.49 -23.59 -16.44
N ALA A 3 27.85 -22.50 -17.12
CA ALA A 3 27.47 -21.13 -16.71
C ALA A 3 25.95 -20.85 -16.76
N LYS A 4 25.22 -21.49 -17.69
CA LYS A 4 23.74 -21.37 -17.75
C LYS A 4 23.07 -22.02 -16.53
N LYS A 5 23.57 -23.19 -16.09
CA LYS A 5 23.09 -23.86 -14.88
C LYS A 5 23.30 -23.02 -13.62
N SER A 6 24.43 -22.29 -13.52
CA SER A 6 24.70 -21.39 -12.39
C SER A 6 23.74 -20.20 -12.33
N ILE A 7 23.39 -19.60 -13.47
CA ILE A 7 22.46 -18.45 -13.52
C ILE A 7 21.03 -18.87 -13.18
N GLU A 8 20.59 -20.05 -13.66
CA GLU A 8 19.27 -20.60 -13.34
C GLU A 8 19.11 -20.81 -11.82
N ALA A 9 20.13 -21.39 -11.17
CA ALA A 9 20.15 -21.58 -9.73
C ALA A 9 20.10 -20.25 -8.96
N ILE A 10 20.88 -19.26 -9.40
CA ILE A 10 20.86 -17.92 -8.80
C ILE A 10 19.50 -17.24 -8.99
N LYS A 11 18.85 -17.44 -10.14
CA LYS A 11 17.51 -16.91 -10.40
C LYS A 11 16.49 -17.50 -9.44
N VAL A 12 16.51 -18.82 -9.23
CA VAL A 12 15.61 -19.49 -8.28
C VAL A 12 15.88 -18.96 -6.87
N LEU A 13 17.14 -18.94 -6.45
CA LEU A 13 17.52 -18.46 -5.12
C LEU A 13 17.11 -17.00 -4.88
N GLY A 14 17.42 -16.10 -5.82
CA GLY A 14 17.04 -14.70 -5.73
C GLY A 14 15.52 -14.50 -5.79
N SER A 15 14.80 -15.34 -6.54
CA SER A 15 13.33 -15.30 -6.54
C SER A 15 12.74 -15.71 -5.19
N ASN A 16 13.33 -16.70 -4.51
CA ASN A 16 12.87 -17.14 -3.20
C ASN A 16 13.10 -16.04 -2.15
N VAL A 17 14.31 -15.48 -2.10
CA VAL A 17 14.66 -14.39 -1.16
C VAL A 17 13.74 -13.18 -1.33
N LEU A 18 13.39 -12.81 -2.57
CA LEU A 18 12.48 -11.69 -2.83
C LEU A 18 11.01 -11.96 -2.48
N GLN A 19 10.64 -13.22 -2.18
CA GLN A 19 9.29 -13.61 -1.79
C GLN A 19 9.16 -13.89 -0.28
N GLU A 20 10.27 -13.85 0.46
CA GLU A 20 10.25 -13.92 1.92
C GLU A 20 9.58 -12.68 2.51
N ASP A 21 8.95 -12.86 3.67
CA ASP A 21 8.20 -11.81 4.37
C ASP A 21 9.09 -10.63 4.81
N GLU A 22 10.38 -10.88 5.03
CA GLU A 22 11.35 -9.83 5.34
C GLU A 22 11.60 -8.92 4.13
N SER A 23 11.65 -9.49 2.93
CA SER A 23 11.95 -8.77 1.69
C SER A 23 10.70 -8.15 1.06
N SER A 24 9.53 -8.73 1.32
CA SER A 24 8.31 -8.40 0.62
C SER A 24 7.04 -8.69 1.43
N ARG A 25 5.91 -8.16 0.97
CA ARG A 25 4.59 -8.39 1.58
C ARG A 25 3.57 -8.74 0.52
N LEU A 26 2.66 -9.65 0.84
CA LEU A 26 1.52 -9.99 0.00
C LEU A 26 0.46 -8.88 0.08
N CYS A 27 -0.13 -8.52 -1.06
CA CYS A 27 -1.33 -7.68 -1.06
C CYS A 27 -2.54 -8.50 -0.62
N THR A 28 -3.43 -7.91 0.18
CA THR A 28 -4.60 -8.60 0.78
C THR A 28 -5.80 -8.71 -0.16
N GLY A 29 -5.87 -7.87 -1.21
CA GLY A 29 -6.99 -7.84 -2.13
C GLY A 29 -7.04 -9.07 -3.04
N LYS A 30 -8.22 -9.70 -3.17
CA LYS A 30 -8.48 -10.80 -4.13
C LYS A 30 -8.21 -10.40 -5.59
N LYS A 31 -8.31 -9.10 -5.90
CA LYS A 31 -8.03 -8.54 -7.23
C LYS A 31 -6.57 -8.08 -7.39
N ASP A 32 -5.78 -8.04 -6.31
CA ASP A 32 -4.37 -7.68 -6.36
C ASP A 32 -3.54 -8.80 -6.95
N THR A 33 -3.64 -8.91 -8.27
CA THR A 33 -2.99 -9.96 -9.05
C THR A 33 -2.27 -9.32 -10.23
N VAL A 34 -1.17 -9.95 -10.64
CA VAL A 34 -0.40 -9.56 -11.82
C VAL A 34 -0.50 -10.68 -12.84
N THR A 35 -0.78 -10.34 -14.09
CA THR A 35 -0.86 -11.31 -15.19
C THR A 35 0.22 -11.03 -16.21
N LEU A 36 1.05 -12.03 -16.52
CA LEU A 36 2.02 -11.97 -17.60
C LEU A 36 1.98 -13.28 -18.38
N LYS A 37 1.91 -13.22 -19.72
CA LYS A 37 1.88 -14.41 -20.60
C LYS A 37 0.82 -15.46 -20.19
N LYS A 38 -0.40 -15.01 -19.85
CA LYS A 38 -1.51 -15.84 -19.38
C LYS A 38 -1.31 -16.50 -18.00
N CYS A 39 -0.20 -16.21 -17.30
CA CYS A 39 0.01 -16.64 -15.91
C CYS A 39 -0.43 -15.52 -14.97
N LYS A 40 -1.45 -15.79 -14.14
CA LYS A 40 -1.98 -14.87 -13.14
C LYS A 40 -1.50 -15.28 -11.75
N LEU A 41 -0.85 -14.37 -11.03
CA LEU A 41 -0.30 -14.62 -9.69
C LEU A 41 -0.67 -13.49 -8.73
N GLN A 42 -0.68 -13.79 -7.43
CA GLN A 42 -0.92 -12.78 -6.39
C GLN A 42 0.20 -11.74 -6.42
N LYS A 43 -0.18 -10.47 -6.32
CA LYS A 43 0.75 -9.34 -6.27
C LYS A 43 1.48 -9.34 -4.94
N ILE A 44 2.81 -9.22 -5.02
CA ILE A 44 3.72 -9.05 -3.89
C ILE A 44 4.40 -7.69 -4.04
N LEU A 45 4.59 -6.97 -2.94
CA LEU A 45 5.27 -5.67 -2.90
C LEU A 45 6.56 -5.78 -2.10
N LEU A 46 7.65 -5.23 -2.62
CA LEU A 46 8.90 -5.16 -1.86
C LEU A 46 8.76 -4.23 -0.65
N ASN A 47 9.43 -4.59 0.45
CA ASN A 47 9.48 -3.79 1.67
C ASN A 47 10.66 -2.79 1.68
N ASP A 48 11.67 -3.03 0.83
CA ASP A 48 12.93 -2.28 0.77
C ASP A 48 13.32 -2.10 -0.71
N PRO A 49 13.98 -0.99 -1.12
CA PRO A 49 14.60 -0.88 -2.42
C PRO A 49 15.40 -2.12 -2.85
N LEU A 50 15.27 -2.49 -4.13
CA LEU A 50 16.01 -3.63 -4.70
C LEU A 50 17.51 -3.56 -4.48
N GLU A 51 18.08 -2.36 -4.40
CA GLU A 51 19.50 -2.16 -4.13
C GLU A 51 19.91 -2.69 -2.76
N ASN A 52 19.10 -2.44 -1.73
CA ASN A 52 19.34 -2.91 -0.37
C ASN A 52 19.11 -4.42 -0.28
N LEU A 53 18.04 -4.92 -0.89
CA LEU A 53 17.79 -6.36 -0.98
C LEU A 53 18.90 -7.09 -1.73
N HIS A 54 19.48 -6.48 -2.76
CA HIS A 54 20.64 -7.02 -3.46
C HIS A 54 21.89 -7.08 -2.56
N LYS A 55 22.16 -6.04 -1.77
CA LYS A 55 23.25 -6.04 -0.78
C LYS A 55 23.05 -7.14 0.26
N LYS A 56 21.83 -7.29 0.80
CA LYS A 56 21.47 -8.38 1.74
C LYS A 56 21.68 -9.75 1.10
N PHE A 57 21.22 -9.93 -0.14
CA PHE A 57 21.42 -11.18 -0.89
C PHE A 57 22.90 -11.55 -1.02
N LEU A 58 23.76 -10.61 -1.42
CA LEU A 58 25.20 -10.86 -1.54
C LEU A 58 25.88 -11.11 -0.17
N HIS A 59 25.35 -10.53 0.90
CA HIS A 59 25.83 -10.78 2.26
C HIS A 59 25.49 -12.21 2.72
N HIS A 60 24.25 -12.68 2.49
CA HIS A 60 23.83 -14.03 2.83
C HIS A 60 24.42 -15.11 1.91
N TYR A 61 24.68 -14.76 0.65
CA TYR A 61 25.19 -15.68 -0.37
C TYR A 61 26.46 -15.12 -1.05
N PRO A 62 27.59 -15.04 -0.34
CA PRO A 62 28.83 -14.45 -0.86
C PRO A 62 29.42 -15.21 -2.06
N GLN A 63 29.06 -16.49 -2.24
CA GLN A 63 29.41 -17.30 -3.40
C GLN A 63 28.71 -16.84 -4.70
N CYS A 64 27.57 -16.15 -4.58
CA CYS A 64 26.79 -15.69 -5.72
C CYS A 64 27.29 -14.34 -6.23
N LYS A 65 28.22 -14.33 -7.18
CA LYS A 65 28.74 -13.09 -7.79
C LYS A 65 27.81 -12.60 -8.90
N ILE A 66 26.76 -11.86 -8.55
CA ILE A 66 25.88 -11.19 -9.51
C ILE A 66 25.92 -9.67 -9.37
N ARG A 67 25.83 -8.98 -10.51
CA ARG A 67 25.69 -7.52 -10.54
C ARG A 67 24.24 -7.12 -10.26
N PHE A 68 24.05 -5.94 -9.68
CA PHE A 68 22.73 -5.37 -9.41
C PHE A 68 21.81 -5.36 -10.63
N SER A 69 22.33 -4.95 -11.80
CA SER A 69 21.55 -4.92 -13.06
C SER A 69 21.04 -6.28 -13.50
N VAL A 70 21.76 -7.36 -13.18
CA VAL A 70 21.31 -8.73 -13.41
C VAL A 70 20.23 -9.11 -12.40
N SER A 71 20.44 -8.78 -11.11
CA SER A 71 19.45 -8.99 -10.05
C SER A 71 18.09 -8.36 -10.40
N CYS A 72 18.08 -7.13 -10.91
CA CYS A 72 16.87 -6.44 -11.34
C CYS A 72 16.11 -7.19 -12.46
N LYS A 73 16.83 -7.83 -13.38
CA LYS A 73 16.25 -8.61 -14.49
C LYS A 73 15.75 -9.99 -14.04
N LEU A 74 16.32 -10.54 -12.98
CA LEU A 74 15.94 -11.85 -12.44
C LEU A 74 14.72 -11.78 -11.51
N ARG A 75 14.30 -10.58 -11.10
CA ARG A 75 13.09 -10.37 -10.28
C ARG A 75 11.85 -10.99 -10.95
N PRO A 76 11.08 -11.82 -10.24
CA PRO A 76 9.80 -12.33 -10.73
C PRO A 76 8.80 -11.22 -11.05
N PHE A 77 7.95 -11.42 -12.06
CA PHE A 77 7.04 -10.36 -12.54
C PHE A 77 5.93 -9.98 -11.55
N TRP A 78 5.59 -10.89 -10.62
CA TRP A 78 4.55 -10.68 -9.60
C TRP A 78 5.07 -10.00 -8.33
N VAL A 79 6.40 -9.87 -8.19
CA VAL A 79 7.06 -9.12 -7.11
C VAL A 79 7.32 -7.70 -7.61
N LEU A 80 6.64 -6.70 -7.07
CA LEU A 80 6.64 -5.32 -7.56
C LEU A 80 7.31 -4.33 -6.60
N ILE A 81 7.86 -3.25 -7.14
CA ILE A 81 8.32 -2.10 -6.35
C ILE A 81 7.07 -1.31 -5.95
N PRO A 82 6.87 -1.02 -4.64
CA PRO A 82 5.69 -0.28 -4.19
C PRO A 82 5.67 1.15 -4.77
N LYS A 83 4.49 1.59 -5.22
CA LYS A 83 4.21 2.97 -5.61
C LYS A 83 3.42 3.68 -4.52
N ALA A 84 3.27 5.01 -4.63
CA ALA A 84 2.50 5.81 -3.67
C ALA A 84 1.08 5.28 -3.42
N ARG A 85 0.39 4.82 -4.48
CA ARG A 85 -0.95 4.21 -4.43
C ARG A 85 -1.02 2.85 -3.73
N ASP A 86 0.12 2.19 -3.56
CA ASP A 86 0.22 0.87 -2.92
C ASP A 86 0.47 1.00 -1.42
N ARG A 87 0.44 2.23 -0.88
CA ARG A 87 0.41 2.50 0.55
C ARG A 87 -1.05 2.33 0.99
N ASP A 88 -1.35 1.22 1.66
CA ASP A 88 -2.61 1.02 2.39
C ASP A 88 -2.63 1.89 3.65
N THR A 89 -2.58 3.21 3.46
CA THR A 89 -2.81 4.18 4.53
C THR A 89 -4.31 4.43 4.57
N CYS A 90 -5.01 3.79 5.51
CA CYS A 90 -6.44 3.97 5.75
C CYS A 90 -6.85 5.43 6.02
N LEU A 91 -5.89 6.31 6.32
CA LEU A 91 -6.11 7.68 6.78
C LEU A 91 -6.31 8.73 5.67
N CYS A 92 -5.80 8.52 4.45
CA CYS A 92 -5.59 9.64 3.51
C CYS A 92 -6.60 9.75 2.37
N ILE A 93 -7.53 8.79 2.20
CA ILE A 93 -8.60 8.98 1.21
C ILE A 93 -9.85 9.47 1.91
N THR A 94 -10.43 8.71 2.82
CA THR A 94 -11.73 9.10 3.38
C THR A 94 -11.63 10.31 4.33
N ASN A 95 -10.69 10.31 5.29
CA ASN A 95 -10.58 11.43 6.24
C ASN A 95 -9.96 12.67 5.60
N GLU A 96 -8.86 12.54 4.86
CA GLU A 96 -8.23 13.70 4.20
C GLU A 96 -9.14 14.30 3.12
N ASN A 97 -9.91 13.48 2.38
CA ASN A 97 -10.91 14.04 1.46
C ASN A 97 -11.99 14.83 2.21
N MET A 98 -12.45 14.36 3.37
CA MET A 98 -13.45 15.08 4.15
C MET A 98 -12.89 16.40 4.71
N GLU A 99 -11.65 16.42 5.21
CA GLU A 99 -10.97 17.66 5.62
C GLU A 99 -10.85 18.65 4.44
N LEU A 100 -10.46 18.17 3.25
CA LEU A 100 -10.36 18.99 2.05
C LEU A 100 -11.72 19.53 1.59
N ILE A 101 -12.78 18.71 1.69
CA ILE A 101 -14.16 19.15 1.38
C ILE A 101 -14.60 20.24 2.34
N VAL A 102 -14.41 20.05 3.66
CA VAL A 102 -14.77 21.05 4.67
C VAL A 102 -14.01 22.36 4.45
N ALA A 103 -12.71 22.28 4.17
CA ALA A 103 -11.90 23.45 3.85
C ALA A 103 -12.41 24.20 2.59
N ALA A 104 -12.80 23.46 1.54
CA ALA A 104 -13.34 24.04 0.32
C ALA A 104 -14.72 24.67 0.51
N LEU A 105 -15.60 24.05 1.32
CA LEU A 105 -16.92 24.59 1.66
C LEU A 105 -16.79 25.90 2.45
N LYS A 106 -15.83 25.97 3.38
CA LYS A 106 -15.56 27.19 4.15
C LYS A 106 -14.99 28.30 3.27
N GLN A 107 -14.06 27.99 2.36
CA GLN A 107 -13.54 28.96 1.39
C GLN A 107 -14.64 29.56 0.50
N LYS A 108 -15.70 28.79 0.25
CA LYS A 108 -16.89 29.24 -0.48
C LYS A 108 -17.97 29.86 0.43
N GLU A 109 -17.68 30.03 1.71
CA GLU A 109 -18.59 30.57 2.72
C GLU A 109 -19.92 29.80 2.84
N ILE A 110 -19.93 28.51 2.49
CA ILE A 110 -21.10 27.64 2.59
C ILE A 110 -21.31 27.19 4.04
N ASN A 111 -20.21 26.93 4.76
CA ASN A 111 -20.21 26.56 6.17
C ASN A 111 -19.17 27.39 6.94
N LYS A 112 -19.32 27.47 8.27
CA LYS A 112 -18.44 28.30 9.13
C LYS A 112 -17.27 27.50 9.70
N GLU A 113 -17.49 26.21 9.85
CA GLU A 113 -16.63 25.24 10.51
C GLU A 113 -15.39 24.94 9.66
N ASN A 114 -14.25 24.80 10.33
CA ASN A 114 -12.95 24.61 9.70
C ASN A 114 -12.49 23.15 9.69
N THR A 115 -13.04 22.34 10.59
CA THR A 115 -12.65 20.95 10.78
C THR A 115 -13.85 20.03 10.68
N GLN A 116 -13.59 18.76 10.34
CA GLN A 116 -14.63 17.73 10.27
C GLN A 116 -15.36 17.58 11.63
N ASP A 117 -14.63 17.66 12.74
CA ASP A 117 -15.21 17.55 14.09
C ASP A 117 -16.12 18.71 14.45
N GLU A 118 -15.79 19.94 14.03
CA GLU A 118 -16.65 21.10 14.19
C GLU A 118 -17.94 20.92 13.38
N VAL A 119 -17.85 20.42 12.15
CA VAL A 119 -19.03 20.12 11.32
C VAL A 119 -19.92 19.07 11.98
N TYR A 120 -19.34 18.00 12.56
CA TYR A 120 -20.13 17.01 13.28
C TYR A 120 -20.85 17.57 14.50
N LYS A 121 -20.19 18.44 15.27
CA LYS A 121 -20.81 19.13 16.41
C LYS A 121 -21.92 20.08 15.98
N ALA A 122 -21.75 20.78 14.86
CA ALA A 122 -22.75 21.70 14.32
C ALA A 122 -24.00 20.96 13.77
N LEU A 123 -23.82 19.77 13.22
CA LEU A 123 -24.91 18.97 12.63
C LEU A 123 -25.66 18.08 13.63
N SER A 124 -25.04 17.76 14.76
CA SER A 124 -25.59 16.84 15.76
C SER A 124 -26.28 17.58 16.90
N CYS A 125 -27.20 16.90 17.57
CA CYS A 125 -27.79 17.38 18.82
C CYS A 125 -26.71 17.52 19.91
N GLU A 126 -26.95 18.43 20.86
CA GLU A 126 -26.01 18.71 21.95
C GLU A 126 -25.71 17.44 22.78
N GLY A 127 -24.43 17.14 23.00
CA GLY A 127 -23.99 15.93 23.70
C GLY A 127 -24.20 14.61 22.94
N ALA A 128 -24.64 14.64 21.67
CA ALA A 128 -24.97 13.47 20.86
C ALA A 128 -23.99 13.19 19.70
N TYR A 129 -22.88 13.93 19.62
CA TYR A 129 -21.96 14.05 18.47
C TYR A 129 -21.27 12.74 18.02
N PHE A 130 -21.44 11.63 18.76
CA PHE A 130 -20.97 10.29 18.36
C PHE A 130 -22.06 9.22 18.39
N ARG A 131 -23.33 9.60 18.57
CA ARG A 131 -24.44 8.66 18.52
C ARG A 131 -24.83 8.45 17.06
N GLU A 132 -24.71 7.20 16.59
CA GLU A 132 -25.03 6.82 15.21
C GLU A 132 -26.43 7.28 14.78
N ASN A 133 -27.43 7.11 15.66
CA ASN A 133 -28.81 7.54 15.41
C ASN A 133 -28.96 9.07 15.24
N CYS A 134 -28.11 9.89 15.86
CA CYS A 134 -28.12 11.33 15.69
C CYS A 134 -27.46 11.74 14.37
N LEU A 135 -26.35 11.11 14.01
CA LEU A 135 -25.65 11.35 12.74
C LEU A 135 -26.52 11.03 11.51
N ILE A 136 -27.43 10.05 11.63
CA ILE A 136 -28.43 9.74 10.58
C ILE A 136 -29.77 10.47 10.75
N LYS A 137 -29.86 11.43 11.68
CA LYS A 137 -31.06 12.22 12.02
C LYS A 137 -32.29 11.40 12.40
N SER A 138 -32.10 10.25 13.04
CA SER A 138 -33.17 9.38 13.55
C SER A 138 -33.30 9.44 15.09
N CYS A 139 -32.71 10.45 15.73
CA CYS A 139 -32.76 10.62 17.17
C CYS A 139 -34.01 11.42 17.59
N ASN A 140 -34.49 11.22 18.83
CA ASN A 140 -35.67 11.93 19.34
C ASN A 140 -35.44 13.45 19.49
N ASP A 141 -34.18 13.87 19.63
CA ASP A 141 -33.78 15.26 19.83
C ASP A 141 -33.52 16.00 18.50
N CYS A 142 -33.57 15.27 17.37
CA CYS A 142 -33.27 15.77 16.04
C CYS A 142 -34.51 16.49 15.49
N GLN A 143 -34.41 17.79 15.19
CA GLN A 143 -35.45 18.57 14.52
C GLN A 143 -35.19 18.71 13.02
#